data_AF-A0A0C3AF18-F1
#
_entry.id   AF-A0A0C3AF18-F1
#
_cell.length_a   1.000
_cell.length_b   1.000
_cell.length_c   1.000
_cell.angle_alpha   90.00
_cell.angle_beta   90.00
_cell.angle_gamma   90.00
#
_symmetry.space_group_name_H-M   'P 1'
#
loop_
_entity.id
_entity.type
_entity.pdbx_description
1 polymer ?
#
loop_
_entity_poly.entity_id
_entity_poly.type
_entity_poly.pdbx_seq_one_letter_code
_entity_poly.pdbx_strand_id
1 'polypeptide(L)'
;MHRRWPTSPSFERSPQKAKQCHFFNTPGGCRKNPCRFLHSSPASSENGDARSTAHVRPSFSQRNYPPGVCNYYYDTGRCRFNENCKYRHENPLNDKPFDNSGPGKSWIEDRATKSTTTDSSISPIEALRKISHYCAPTFTFTKPFQLVAFVKLLNAADTKNANWEEEDVQKVLETVSQQSGLEKMSSIMKHPASVSQVQDANAVPFILTYLGCFSFMATDSVLNSNLNQRVDLLYQALHTHYEQFKENVITCMQEVISARSFVESHRPAASGASIFNTLTSVLLAYV
;
A
#
# COMPACT_ATOMS: atom_id res chain seq x y z
N MET A 1 76.92 25.33 -18.17
CA MET A 1 76.22 24.86 -19.39
C MET A 1 74.84 24.33 -18.98
N HIS A 2 73.84 25.21 -18.89
CA HIS A 2 72.45 24.83 -18.59
C HIS A 2 71.67 24.79 -19.90
N ARG A 3 71.23 23.60 -20.33
CA ARG A 3 70.31 23.47 -21.47
C ARG A 3 68.88 23.62 -20.98
N ARG A 4 68.26 24.75 -21.33
CA ARG A 4 66.82 25.00 -21.23
C ARG A 4 66.09 24.03 -22.18
N TRP A 5 65.09 23.33 -21.65
CA TRP A 5 64.14 22.58 -22.45
C TRP A 5 63.00 23.52 -22.91
N PRO A 6 62.60 23.49 -24.19
CA PRO A 6 61.48 24.28 -24.67
C PRO A 6 60.15 23.67 -24.23
N THR A 7 59.25 24.53 -23.79
CA THR A 7 57.84 24.25 -23.47
C THR A 7 57.04 23.94 -24.74
N SER A 8 56.35 22.79 -24.70
CA SER A 8 55.12 22.34 -25.37
C SER A 8 54.81 22.75 -26.83
N PRO A 9 54.16 21.82 -27.55
CA PRO A 9 52.85 22.14 -28.09
C PRO A 9 51.81 21.23 -27.43
N SER A 10 50.85 21.88 -26.79
CA SER A 10 49.57 21.28 -26.41
C SER A 10 48.95 20.66 -27.65
N PHE A 11 48.83 19.33 -27.66
CA PHE A 11 48.01 18.65 -28.66
C PHE A 11 46.55 18.97 -28.30
N GLU A 12 46.04 20.08 -28.84
CA GLU A 12 44.61 20.35 -28.89
C GLU A 12 43.94 19.17 -29.59
N ARG A 13 43.34 18.29 -28.78
CA ARG A 13 42.46 17.25 -29.29
C ARG A 13 41.26 17.97 -29.89
N SER A 14 41.23 18.03 -31.22
CA SER A 14 40.03 18.42 -31.96
C SER A 14 38.82 17.68 -31.38
N PRO A 15 37.66 18.34 -31.20
CA PRO A 15 36.50 17.73 -30.58
C PRO A 15 36.04 16.56 -31.45
N GLN A 16 36.38 15.34 -31.03
CA GLN A 16 35.87 14.13 -31.66
C GLN A 16 34.36 14.17 -31.46
N LYS A 17 33.61 14.39 -32.55
CA LYS A 17 32.14 14.26 -32.60
C LYS A 17 31.73 13.08 -31.74
N ALA A 18 31.12 13.36 -30.59
CA ALA A 18 30.77 12.30 -29.65
C ALA A 18 29.73 11.41 -30.33
N LYS A 19 30.06 10.12 -30.47
CA LYS A 19 29.21 9.15 -31.17
C LYS A 19 27.95 8.89 -30.36
N GLN A 20 26.81 8.79 -31.04
CA GLN A 20 25.52 8.44 -30.44
C GLN A 20 25.55 7.02 -29.85
N CYS A 21 24.93 6.83 -28.69
CA CYS A 21 24.78 5.54 -28.05
C CYS A 21 23.76 4.68 -28.80
N HIS A 22 24.22 3.59 -29.41
CA HIS A 22 23.35 2.62 -30.09
C HIS A 22 22.36 1.92 -29.16
N PHE A 23 22.69 1.78 -27.88
CA PHE A 23 21.86 1.06 -26.90
C PHE A 23 20.85 1.95 -26.18
N PHE A 24 20.89 3.27 -26.38
CA PHE A 24 19.96 4.18 -25.71
C PHE A 24 18.52 3.98 -26.19
N ASN A 25 18.33 3.77 -27.50
CA ASN A 25 17.00 3.61 -28.12
C ASN A 25 16.59 2.14 -28.33
N THR A 26 17.32 1.16 -27.77
CA THR A 26 16.91 -0.25 -27.85
C THR A 26 15.99 -0.63 -26.69
N PRO A 27 15.17 -1.71 -26.83
CA PRO A 27 14.19 -2.11 -25.82
C PRO A 27 14.77 -2.42 -24.43
N GLY A 28 16.09 -2.61 -24.34
CA GLY A 28 16.81 -2.89 -23.08
C GLY A 28 17.53 -1.68 -22.48
N GLY A 29 17.54 -0.52 -23.16
CA GLY A 29 18.22 0.70 -22.73
C GLY A 29 19.74 0.58 -22.58
N CYS A 30 20.41 1.72 -22.40
CA CYS A 30 21.84 1.72 -22.10
C CYS A 30 22.06 1.38 -20.62
N ARG A 31 22.82 0.30 -20.34
CA ARG A 31 23.05 -0.21 -18.98
C ARG A 31 24.26 0.40 -18.25
N LYS A 32 24.99 1.34 -18.86
CA LYS A 32 26.22 1.93 -18.28
C LYS A 32 25.95 3.32 -17.68
N ASN A 33 26.40 3.53 -16.44
CA ASN A 33 26.40 4.83 -15.77
C ASN A 33 27.77 5.10 -15.09
N PRO A 34 28.58 6.09 -15.51
CA PRO A 34 28.34 7.04 -16.60
C PRO A 34 28.61 6.46 -18.01
N CYS A 35 27.73 6.75 -18.96
CA CYS A 35 27.88 6.32 -20.36
C CYS A 35 28.80 7.28 -21.13
N ARG A 36 29.76 6.73 -21.89
CA ARG A 36 30.73 7.50 -22.69
C ARG A 36 30.14 8.07 -24.00
N PHE A 37 28.95 7.62 -24.41
CA PHE A 37 28.33 7.96 -25.70
C PHE A 37 27.12 8.89 -25.51
N LEU A 38 26.84 9.76 -26.49
CA LEU A 38 25.73 10.71 -26.39
C LEU A 38 24.37 10.01 -26.47
N HIS A 39 23.42 10.49 -25.68
CA HIS A 39 22.03 10.04 -25.70
C HIS A 39 21.16 11.15 -26.33
N SER A 40 21.17 11.27 -27.66
CA SER A 40 20.29 12.20 -28.39
C SER A 40 18.93 11.56 -28.70
N SER A 41 17.84 12.26 -28.34
CA SER A 41 16.47 11.92 -28.73
C SER A 41 16.17 12.51 -30.12
N PRO A 42 15.45 11.84 -31.04
CA PRO A 42 15.27 12.30 -32.43
C PRO A 42 14.22 13.41 -32.55
N ALA A 43 14.42 14.53 -31.85
CA ALA A 43 13.60 15.73 -32.00
C ALA A 43 14.48 16.99 -31.96
N SER A 44 15.32 17.14 -32.98
CA SER A 44 15.90 18.43 -33.36
C SER A 44 16.46 18.36 -34.78
N SER A 45 15.60 18.60 -35.79
CA SER A 45 16.00 19.15 -37.08
C SER A 45 14.76 19.62 -37.86
N GLU A 46 14.61 20.93 -37.99
CA GLU A 46 13.62 21.59 -38.85
C GLU A 46 14.05 21.52 -40.33
N ASN A 47 13.10 21.21 -41.22
CA ASN A 47 12.80 21.87 -42.52
C ASN A 47 12.18 20.92 -43.57
N GLY A 48 11.07 21.35 -44.17
CA GLY A 48 10.81 21.17 -45.61
C GLY A 48 9.85 20.07 -46.08
N ASP A 49 8.59 20.46 -46.29
CA ASP A 49 7.71 20.20 -47.46
C ASP A 49 7.18 18.81 -47.88
N ALA A 50 5.84 18.76 -47.87
CA ALA A 50 4.89 18.32 -48.90
C ALA A 50 4.50 16.82 -49.12
N ARG A 51 3.19 16.61 -48.87
CA ARG A 51 2.20 15.75 -49.57
C ARG A 51 2.36 14.22 -49.53
N SER A 52 1.46 13.57 -48.80
CA SER A 52 0.43 12.69 -49.39
C SER A 52 -0.63 12.27 -48.36
N THR A 53 -1.89 12.32 -48.79
CA THR A 53 -3.12 11.89 -48.13
C THR A 53 -3.23 10.37 -48.02
N ALA A 54 -3.36 9.83 -46.81
CA ALA A 54 -4.07 8.57 -46.53
C ALA A 54 -4.30 8.35 -45.02
N HIS A 55 -5.57 8.17 -44.64
CA HIS A 55 -6.09 7.67 -43.37
C HIS A 55 -5.71 8.40 -42.06
N VAL A 56 -6.68 9.17 -41.56
CA VAL A 56 -6.72 9.69 -40.19
C VAL A 56 -6.79 8.52 -39.21
N ARG A 57 -5.63 8.04 -38.77
CA ARG A 57 -5.47 7.45 -37.44
C ARG A 57 -5.24 8.61 -36.46
N PRO A 58 -5.86 8.62 -35.27
CA PRO A 58 -5.46 9.56 -34.23
C PRO A 58 -4.00 9.26 -33.90
N SER A 59 -3.10 10.12 -34.38
CA SER A 59 -1.70 10.08 -33.98
C SER A 59 -1.66 10.46 -32.51
N PHE A 60 -1.44 9.47 -31.64
CA PHE A 60 -0.99 9.67 -30.27
C PHE A 60 0.47 10.12 -30.30
N SER A 61 0.73 11.29 -30.89
CA SER A 61 2.02 11.96 -30.78
C SER A 61 2.01 12.82 -29.53
N GLN A 62 3.08 12.66 -28.74
CA GLN A 62 3.51 13.58 -27.67
C GLN A 62 2.72 13.53 -26.36
N ARG A 63 2.80 12.39 -25.68
CA ARG A 63 2.85 12.41 -24.21
C ARG A 63 4.25 11.98 -23.79
N ASN A 64 4.91 12.82 -22.99
CA ASN A 64 6.21 12.54 -22.40
C ASN A 64 6.04 11.41 -21.38
N TYR A 65 6.03 10.16 -21.84
CA TYR A 65 6.06 9.01 -20.95
C TYR A 65 7.49 8.77 -20.50
N PRO A 66 7.73 8.51 -19.20
CA PRO A 66 9.03 8.07 -18.74
C PRO A 66 9.45 6.78 -19.48
N PRO A 67 10.74 6.63 -19.83
CA PRO A 67 11.21 5.44 -20.55
C PRO A 67 10.94 4.17 -19.74
N GLY A 68 10.33 3.18 -20.38
CA GLY A 68 9.99 1.88 -19.77
C GLY A 68 8.60 1.81 -19.11
N VAL A 69 7.81 2.89 -19.16
CA VAL A 69 6.44 2.93 -18.64
C VAL A 69 5.42 2.53 -19.72
N CYS A 70 4.34 1.87 -19.30
CA CYS A 70 3.25 1.42 -20.15
C CYS A 70 2.34 2.60 -20.51
N ASN A 71 2.35 3.03 -21.78
CA ASN A 71 1.54 4.16 -22.25
C ASN A 71 0.03 3.96 -21.95
N TYR A 72 -0.49 2.74 -22.13
CA TYR A 72 -1.92 2.45 -21.87
C TYR A 72 -2.27 2.61 -20.40
N TYR A 73 -1.42 2.11 -19.50
CA TYR A 73 -1.62 2.26 -18.07
C TYR A 73 -1.44 3.71 -17.62
N TYR A 74 -0.44 4.41 -18.15
CA TYR A 74 -0.16 5.80 -17.83
C TYR A 74 -1.31 6.74 -18.24
N ASP A 75 -1.97 6.43 -19.36
CA ASP A 75 -3.07 7.24 -19.88
C ASP A 75 -4.42 6.93 -19.26
N THR A 76 -4.70 5.66 -18.98
CA THR A 76 -6.06 5.19 -18.65
C THR A 76 -6.15 4.52 -17.27
N GLY A 77 -5.03 4.31 -16.58
CA GLY A 77 -4.94 3.53 -15.35
C GLY A 77 -5.24 2.04 -15.53
N ARG A 78 -5.45 1.58 -16.78
CA ARG A 78 -5.79 0.18 -17.10
C ARG A 78 -4.94 -0.31 -18.27
N CYS A 79 -4.41 -1.51 -18.14
CA CYS A 79 -3.63 -2.15 -19.19
C CYS A 79 -4.23 -3.52 -19.48
N ARG A 80 -4.49 -3.83 -20.74
CA ARG A 80 -5.05 -5.14 -21.15
C ARG A 80 -4.17 -6.33 -20.75
N PHE A 81 -2.87 -6.10 -20.51
CA PHE A 81 -1.92 -7.13 -20.13
C PHE A 81 -1.76 -7.30 -18.62
N ASN A 82 -2.44 -6.49 -17.80
CA ASN A 82 -2.38 -6.53 -16.33
C ASN A 82 -0.94 -6.77 -15.82
N GLU A 83 -0.73 -7.79 -15.01
CA GLU A 83 0.57 -8.14 -14.40
C GLU A 83 1.58 -8.73 -15.39
N ASN A 84 1.12 -9.17 -16.56
CA ASN A 84 1.95 -9.69 -17.63
C ASN A 84 2.48 -8.60 -18.57
N CYS A 85 2.26 -7.32 -18.25
CA CYS A 85 2.77 -6.22 -19.04
C CYS A 85 4.29 -6.12 -18.90
N LYS A 86 5.01 -6.12 -20.03
CA LYS A 86 6.46 -5.94 -20.07
C LYS A 86 6.91 -4.52 -19.66
N TYR A 87 5.98 -3.56 -19.64
CA TYR A 87 6.23 -2.16 -19.32
C TYR A 87 5.69 -1.84 -17.94
N ARG A 88 6.35 -0.92 -17.24
CA ARG A 88 5.99 -0.55 -15.87
C ARG A 88 4.67 0.22 -15.82
N HIS A 89 3.83 -0.08 -14.84
CA HIS A 89 2.56 0.59 -14.60
C HIS A 89 2.74 1.71 -13.57
N GLU A 90 2.86 2.96 -14.04
CA GLU A 90 2.93 4.18 -13.20
C GLU A 90 1.79 5.13 -13.61
N ASN A 91 1.14 5.80 -12.65
CA ASN A 91 0.02 6.73 -12.92
C ASN A 91 0.39 8.15 -12.47
N PRO A 92 0.40 9.16 -13.36
CA PRO A 92 0.76 10.54 -13.00
C PRO A 92 -0.27 11.24 -12.11
N LEU A 93 -1.48 10.71 -11.96
CA LEU A 93 -2.53 11.30 -11.13
C LEU A 93 -2.33 11.11 -9.61
N ASN A 94 -1.26 10.41 -9.20
CA ASN A 94 -0.96 10.18 -7.79
C ASN A 94 0.05 11.19 -7.20
N ASP A 95 0.65 12.06 -8.02
CA ASP A 95 1.78 12.95 -7.63
C ASP A 95 1.45 14.46 -7.76
N LYS A 96 0.35 14.95 -7.17
CA LYS A 96 0.21 16.40 -6.90
C LYS A 96 0.20 16.69 -5.40
N PRO A 97 1.02 17.65 -4.92
CA PRO A 97 0.89 18.21 -3.57
C PRO A 97 -0.43 18.98 -3.47
N PHE A 98 -1.18 18.76 -2.41
CA PHE A 98 -2.48 19.38 -2.14
C PHE A 98 -2.29 20.87 -1.81
N ASP A 99 -2.78 21.77 -2.66
CA ASP A 99 -2.94 23.19 -2.38
C ASP A 99 -4.34 23.42 -1.79
N ASN A 100 -4.41 24.11 -0.66
CA ASN A 100 -5.60 24.28 0.15
C ASN A 100 -5.99 25.76 0.15
N SER A 101 -7.00 26.14 -0.64
CA SER A 101 -7.63 27.46 -0.59
C SER A 101 -9.01 27.44 -1.26
N GLY A 102 -10.08 27.47 -0.46
CA GLY A 102 -11.45 27.74 -0.93
C GLY A 102 -12.55 27.12 -0.05
N PRO A 103 -13.53 27.91 0.47
CA PRO A 103 -14.38 27.48 1.57
C PRO A 103 -15.66 26.76 1.11
N GLY A 104 -16.03 25.75 1.90
CA GLY A 104 -17.42 25.32 2.08
C GLY A 104 -18.03 24.49 0.94
N LYS A 105 -17.98 23.17 1.10
CA LYS A 105 -19.12 22.23 0.94
C LYS A 105 -18.71 20.84 1.42
N SER A 106 -19.62 20.22 2.17
CA SER A 106 -19.56 18.89 2.77
C SER A 106 -18.89 17.83 1.88
N TRP A 107 -17.79 17.25 2.38
CA TRP A 107 -17.13 16.05 1.82
C TRP A 107 -16.52 15.20 2.95
N ILE A 108 -17.26 15.01 4.04
CA ILE A 108 -17.00 13.91 5.00
C ILE A 108 -18.02 12.82 4.73
N GLU A 109 -17.98 12.29 3.51
CA GLU A 109 -18.58 11.01 3.15
C GLU A 109 -17.75 10.49 1.97
N ASP A 110 -17.49 9.19 1.95
CA ASP A 110 -16.93 8.41 0.84
C ASP A 110 -15.41 8.23 0.66
N ARG A 111 -14.56 8.43 1.68
CA ARG A 111 -13.16 7.95 1.57
C ARG A 111 -12.49 7.39 2.82
N ALA A 112 -13.24 7.12 3.88
CA ALA A 112 -12.70 6.68 5.16
C ALA A 112 -12.55 5.15 5.32
N THR A 113 -13.07 4.31 4.42
CA THR A 113 -13.32 2.90 4.74
C THR A 113 -12.78 1.89 3.73
N LYS A 114 -11.80 2.24 2.89
CA LYS A 114 -11.06 1.22 2.14
C LYS A 114 -10.01 0.57 3.04
N SER A 115 -10.49 -0.39 3.85
CA SER A 115 -9.69 -1.33 4.64
C SER A 115 -8.52 -1.86 3.81
N THR A 116 -7.31 -1.47 4.19
CA THR A 116 -6.12 -1.67 3.36
C THR A 116 -5.47 -3.00 3.73
N THR A 117 -6.07 -4.15 3.34
CA THR A 117 -5.41 -5.47 3.20
C THR A 117 -6.23 -6.52 2.44
N THR A 118 -7.45 -6.22 1.97
CA THR A 118 -8.30 -7.21 1.33
C THR A 118 -7.82 -7.50 -0.10
N ASP A 119 -6.97 -8.52 -0.20
CA ASP A 119 -6.92 -9.40 -1.36
C ASP A 119 -8.36 -9.88 -1.60
N SER A 120 -9.06 -9.23 -2.54
CA SER A 120 -10.51 -9.29 -2.74
C SER A 120 -11.02 -10.66 -3.24
N SER A 121 -10.30 -11.73 -2.92
CA SER A 121 -10.42 -13.06 -3.53
C SER A 121 -10.92 -14.15 -2.58
N ILE A 122 -11.02 -13.89 -1.26
CA ILE A 122 -11.50 -14.89 -0.29
C ILE A 122 -13.03 -14.86 -0.23
N SER A 123 -13.67 -16.02 -0.49
CA SER A 123 -15.11 -16.19 -0.32
C SER A 123 -15.50 -16.26 1.16
N PRO A 124 -16.71 -15.81 1.55
CA PRO A 124 -17.16 -15.84 2.95
C PRO A 124 -17.11 -17.25 3.55
N ILE A 125 -17.51 -18.27 2.79
CA ILE A 125 -17.50 -19.66 3.23
C ILE A 125 -16.09 -20.12 3.60
N GLU A 126 -15.10 -19.80 2.75
CA GLU A 126 -13.71 -20.18 2.99
C GLU A 126 -13.11 -19.38 4.15
N ALA A 127 -13.48 -18.11 4.30
CA ALA A 127 -13.08 -17.31 5.45
C ALA A 127 -13.66 -17.86 6.76
N LEU A 128 -14.97 -18.09 6.82
CA LEU A 128 -15.66 -18.64 7.98
C LEU A 128 -15.09 -20.00 8.40
N ARG A 129 -14.82 -20.88 7.44
CA ARG A 129 -14.18 -22.18 7.71
C ARG A 129 -12.81 -22.02 8.38
N LYS A 130 -11.97 -21.09 7.88
CA LYS A 130 -10.66 -20.81 8.47
C LYS A 130 -10.75 -20.12 9.83
N ILE A 131 -11.65 -19.14 9.97
CA ILE A 131 -11.90 -18.45 11.25
C ILE A 131 -12.36 -19.44 12.31
N SER A 132 -13.30 -20.32 11.97
CA SER A 132 -13.76 -21.40 12.85
C SER A 132 -12.62 -22.33 13.27
N HIS A 133 -11.74 -22.70 12.33
CA HIS A 133 -10.54 -23.49 12.65
C HIS A 133 -9.60 -22.78 13.63
N TYR A 134 -9.32 -21.49 13.42
CA TYR A 134 -8.51 -20.69 14.35
C TYR A 134 -9.16 -20.54 15.73
N CYS A 135 -10.49 -20.40 15.77
CA CYS A 135 -11.26 -20.25 17.00
C CYS A 135 -11.56 -21.59 17.69
N ALA A 136 -11.10 -22.73 17.16
CA ALA A 136 -11.27 -24.02 17.81
C ALA A 136 -10.47 -24.06 19.14
N PRO A 137 -11.01 -24.68 20.21
CA PRO A 137 -10.30 -24.79 21.50
C PRO A 137 -8.94 -25.50 21.40
N THR A 138 -8.79 -26.37 20.40
CA THR A 138 -7.56 -27.14 20.13
C THR A 138 -6.48 -26.33 19.42
N PHE A 139 -6.82 -25.16 18.86
CA PHE A 139 -5.88 -24.34 18.10
C PHE A 139 -5.22 -23.30 19.01
N THR A 140 -3.90 -23.19 18.96
CA THR A 140 -3.15 -22.14 19.66
C THR A 140 -2.22 -21.43 18.69
N PHE A 141 -2.19 -20.10 18.74
CA PHE A 141 -1.22 -19.34 17.98
C PHE A 141 0.19 -19.61 18.54
N THR A 142 1.05 -20.15 17.69
CA THR A 142 2.46 -20.44 18.02
C THR A 142 3.42 -19.49 17.35
N LYS A 143 2.96 -18.80 16.29
CA LYS A 143 3.82 -17.93 15.46
C LYS A 143 3.08 -16.65 15.07
N PRO A 144 3.74 -15.48 15.06
CA PRO A 144 3.11 -14.19 14.73
C PRO A 144 2.39 -14.15 13.38
N PHE A 145 2.90 -14.85 12.35
CA PHE A 145 2.24 -14.87 11.04
C PHE A 145 0.83 -15.49 11.08
N GLN A 146 0.55 -16.37 12.05
CA GLN A 146 -0.77 -16.97 12.21
C GLN A 146 -1.78 -15.93 12.68
N LEU A 147 -1.36 -14.97 13.53
CA LEU A 147 -2.16 -13.83 13.96
C LEU A 147 -2.44 -12.89 12.79
N VAL A 148 -1.41 -12.59 11.99
CA VAL A 148 -1.57 -11.79 10.76
C VAL A 148 -2.58 -12.44 9.80
N ALA A 149 -2.48 -13.75 9.59
CA ALA A 149 -3.38 -14.49 8.71
C ALA A 149 -4.82 -14.50 9.25
N PHE A 150 -4.99 -14.67 10.55
CA PHE A 150 -6.31 -14.62 11.19
C PHE A 150 -6.95 -13.23 11.05
N VAL A 151 -6.21 -12.15 11.35
CA VAL A 151 -6.71 -10.77 11.22
C VAL A 151 -7.02 -10.41 9.76
N LYS A 152 -6.24 -10.92 8.79
CA LYS A 152 -6.57 -10.77 7.36
C LYS A 152 -7.95 -11.34 7.03
N LEU A 153 -8.34 -12.46 7.64
CA LEU A 153 -9.67 -13.05 7.44
C LEU A 153 -10.76 -12.21 8.10
N LEU A 154 -10.51 -11.65 9.28
CA LEU A 154 -11.46 -10.73 9.94
C LEU A 154 -11.71 -9.48 9.10
N ASN A 155 -10.66 -8.86 8.56
CA ASN A 155 -10.79 -7.67 7.72
C ASN A 155 -11.39 -7.94 6.34
N ALA A 156 -11.43 -9.21 5.90
CA ALA A 156 -12.20 -9.59 4.72
C ALA A 156 -13.71 -9.61 5.02
N ALA A 157 -14.11 -9.82 6.27
CA ALA A 157 -15.50 -9.85 6.72
C ALA A 157 -16.08 -8.45 6.91
N ASP A 158 -16.31 -7.76 5.79
CA ASP A 158 -16.90 -6.42 5.74
C ASP A 158 -17.91 -6.37 4.60
N THR A 159 -19.09 -5.82 4.84
CA THR A 159 -20.16 -5.63 3.84
C THR A 159 -19.73 -4.70 2.70
N LYS A 160 -18.66 -3.91 2.89
CA LYS A 160 -18.02 -3.10 1.84
C LYS A 160 -17.24 -3.95 0.83
N ASN A 161 -16.89 -5.20 1.17
CA ASN A 161 -16.24 -6.12 0.25
C ASN A 161 -17.28 -6.83 -0.61
N ALA A 162 -17.03 -6.89 -1.92
CA ALA A 162 -17.85 -7.69 -2.81
C ALA A 162 -17.87 -9.15 -2.33
N ASN A 163 -19.04 -9.78 -2.37
CA ASN A 163 -19.33 -11.14 -1.93
C ASN A 163 -19.61 -11.34 -0.43
N TRP A 164 -19.65 -10.29 0.40
CA TRP A 164 -19.97 -10.41 1.83
C TRP A 164 -21.33 -9.80 2.15
N GLU A 165 -22.21 -10.61 2.73
CA GLU A 165 -23.52 -10.18 3.22
C GLU A 165 -23.47 -9.93 4.74
N GLU A 166 -24.44 -9.19 5.26
CA GLU A 166 -24.56 -8.89 6.70
C GLU A 166 -24.62 -10.19 7.53
N GLU A 167 -25.34 -11.20 7.05
CA GLU A 167 -25.44 -12.52 7.70
C GLU A 167 -24.07 -13.21 7.84
N ASP A 168 -23.16 -13.02 6.88
CA ASP A 168 -21.84 -13.65 6.92
C ASP A 168 -20.92 -12.95 7.93
N VAL A 169 -20.97 -11.62 7.98
CA VAL A 169 -20.26 -10.83 8.99
C VAL A 169 -20.79 -11.16 10.39
N GLN A 170 -22.11 -11.34 10.52
CA GLN A 170 -22.74 -11.75 11.77
C GLN A 170 -22.24 -13.14 12.24
N LYS A 171 -22.11 -14.12 11.34
CA LYS A 171 -21.52 -15.43 11.67
C LYS A 171 -20.05 -15.32 12.10
N VAL A 172 -19.28 -14.40 11.50
CA VAL A 172 -17.90 -14.13 11.94
C VAL A 172 -17.93 -13.57 13.36
N LEU A 173 -18.75 -12.55 13.64
CA LEU A 173 -18.93 -11.98 14.96
C LEU A 173 -19.32 -13.03 16.00
N GLU A 174 -20.28 -13.90 15.69
CA GLU A 174 -20.68 -15.01 16.55
C GLU A 174 -19.53 -15.97 16.86
N THR A 175 -18.70 -16.28 15.86
CA THR A 175 -17.58 -17.21 16.00
C THR A 175 -16.48 -16.61 16.88
N VAL A 176 -16.11 -15.34 16.65
CA VAL A 176 -15.01 -14.70 17.40
C VAL A 176 -15.41 -14.27 18.80
N SER A 177 -16.71 -14.09 19.07
CA SER A 177 -17.23 -13.75 20.40
C SER A 177 -17.54 -14.98 21.28
N GLN A 178 -17.42 -16.20 20.75
CA GLN A 178 -17.42 -17.41 21.59
C GLN A 178 -16.18 -17.44 22.50
N GLN A 179 -16.22 -18.20 23.60
CA GLN A 179 -15.13 -18.27 24.59
C GLN A 179 -13.74 -18.48 23.97
N SER A 180 -13.57 -19.52 23.14
CA SER A 180 -12.28 -19.81 22.50
C SER A 180 -11.90 -18.75 21.44
N GLY A 181 -12.88 -18.14 20.77
CA GLY A 181 -12.66 -17.02 19.85
C GLY A 181 -12.19 -15.76 20.57
N LEU A 182 -12.79 -15.44 21.73
CA LEU A 182 -12.40 -14.31 22.57
C LEU A 182 -10.98 -14.47 23.11
N GLU A 183 -10.57 -15.70 23.44
CA GLU A 183 -9.17 -15.98 23.78
C GLU A 183 -8.23 -15.68 22.62
N LYS A 184 -8.64 -15.95 21.36
CA LYS A 184 -7.85 -15.61 20.16
C LYS A 184 -7.75 -14.10 19.96
N MET A 185 -8.86 -13.38 20.11
CA MET A 185 -8.89 -11.91 20.05
C MET A 185 -8.01 -11.31 21.16
N SER A 186 -8.16 -11.81 22.39
CA SER A 186 -7.37 -11.39 23.55
C SER A 186 -5.88 -11.68 23.36
N SER A 187 -5.52 -12.78 22.69
CA SER A 187 -4.13 -13.08 22.36
C SER A 187 -3.51 -11.94 21.56
N ILE A 188 -4.21 -11.42 20.54
CA ILE A 188 -3.72 -10.28 19.73
C ILE A 188 -3.55 -9.03 20.61
N MET A 189 -4.54 -8.74 21.46
CA MET A 189 -4.53 -7.56 22.32
C MET A 189 -3.39 -7.58 23.35
N LYS A 190 -2.97 -8.78 23.79
CA LYS A 190 -1.85 -9.01 24.72
C LYS A 190 -0.47 -8.93 24.06
N HIS A 191 -0.36 -9.14 22.75
CA HIS A 191 0.95 -9.16 22.10
C HIS A 191 1.54 -7.75 22.02
N PRO A 192 2.86 -7.59 22.22
CA PRO A 192 3.54 -6.34 21.89
C PRO A 192 3.42 -6.10 20.39
N ALA A 193 3.17 -4.84 20.01
CA ALA A 193 3.06 -4.43 18.62
C ALA A 193 4.26 -3.56 18.23
N SER A 194 4.68 -3.64 16.96
CA SER A 194 5.78 -2.84 16.42
C SER A 194 5.54 -2.46 14.97
N VAL A 195 5.98 -1.27 14.58
CA VAL A 195 5.86 -0.74 13.21
C VAL A 195 7.12 -1.04 12.39
N SER A 196 8.28 -0.93 13.03
CA SER A 196 9.57 -1.12 12.40
C SER A 196 9.87 -2.61 12.18
N GLN A 197 10.48 -2.95 11.04
CA GLN A 197 11.00 -4.30 10.85
C GLN A 197 12.19 -4.53 11.80
N VAL A 198 11.95 -5.40 12.80
CA VAL A 198 12.91 -6.21 13.58
C VAL A 198 13.36 -5.62 14.92
N GLN A 199 13.07 -6.38 16.00
CA GLN A 199 13.97 -6.67 17.15
C GLN A 199 13.42 -7.81 18.03
N ASP A 200 12.10 -7.90 18.19
CA ASP A 200 11.44 -8.94 18.96
C ASP A 200 10.74 -9.96 18.03
N ALA A 201 11.12 -11.24 18.14
CA ALA A 201 10.52 -12.33 17.38
C ALA A 201 9.05 -12.59 17.76
N ASN A 202 8.60 -12.07 18.91
CA ASN A 202 7.24 -12.23 19.43
C ASN A 202 6.33 -11.02 19.18
N ALA A 203 6.87 -9.91 18.66
CA ALA A 203 6.06 -8.74 18.32
C ALA A 203 5.23 -8.95 17.05
N VAL A 204 4.00 -8.44 17.06
CA VAL A 204 3.12 -8.45 15.90
C VAL A 204 3.20 -7.13 15.13
N PRO A 205 2.99 -7.14 13.80
CA PRO A 205 2.83 -5.92 13.02
C PRO A 205 1.70 -5.05 13.57
N PHE A 206 2.01 -3.79 13.88
CA PHE A 206 1.05 -2.86 14.47
C PHE A 206 -0.13 -2.58 13.54
N ILE A 207 0.13 -2.24 12.28
CA ILE A 207 -0.94 -1.82 11.38
C ILE A 207 -1.72 -3.04 10.87
N LEU A 208 -1.02 -4.07 10.40
CA LEU A 208 -1.66 -5.22 9.76
C LEU A 208 -2.36 -6.18 10.74
N THR A 209 -1.89 -6.26 11.98
CA THR A 209 -2.41 -7.22 12.97
C THR A 209 -3.13 -6.52 14.10
N TYR A 210 -2.44 -5.58 14.78
CA TYR A 210 -2.99 -4.94 15.97
C TYR A 210 -4.18 -4.04 15.60
N LEU A 211 -3.94 -3.02 14.78
CA LEU A 211 -5.00 -2.14 14.26
C LEU A 211 -5.98 -2.89 13.35
N GLY A 212 -5.53 -3.91 12.61
CA GLY A 212 -6.42 -4.74 11.83
C GLY A 212 -7.49 -5.43 12.68
N CYS A 213 -7.13 -5.94 13.87
CA CYS A 213 -8.09 -6.53 14.80
C CYS A 213 -9.15 -5.51 15.25
N PHE A 214 -8.71 -4.30 15.61
CA PHE A 214 -9.56 -3.19 16.01
C PHE A 214 -10.41 -2.64 14.86
N SER A 215 -9.88 -2.67 13.64
CA SER A 215 -10.61 -2.26 12.45
C SER A 215 -11.84 -3.14 12.22
N PHE A 216 -11.74 -4.45 12.44
CA PHE A 216 -12.88 -5.36 12.41
C PHE A 216 -13.92 -4.99 13.48
N MET A 217 -13.49 -4.80 14.74
CA MET A 217 -14.38 -4.43 15.85
C MET A 217 -15.11 -3.10 15.60
N ALA A 218 -14.45 -2.14 14.95
CA ALA A 218 -14.99 -0.84 14.62
C ALA A 218 -15.68 -0.76 13.25
N THR A 219 -15.96 -1.89 12.58
CA THR A 219 -16.76 -1.87 11.35
C THR A 219 -18.21 -1.53 11.66
N ASP A 220 -18.87 -0.82 10.74
CA ASP A 220 -20.29 -0.47 10.88
C ASP A 220 -21.17 -1.71 11.06
N SER A 221 -20.81 -2.83 10.41
CA SER A 221 -21.51 -4.11 10.53
C SER A 221 -21.37 -4.76 11.91
N VAL A 222 -20.28 -4.51 12.64
CA VAL A 222 -20.09 -5.00 14.01
C VAL A 222 -20.71 -4.02 15.01
N LEU A 223 -20.41 -2.73 14.89
CA LEU A 223 -20.89 -1.69 15.81
C LEU A 223 -22.42 -1.55 15.82
N ASN A 224 -23.07 -1.68 14.65
CA ASN A 224 -24.52 -1.61 14.53
C ASN A 224 -25.20 -2.99 14.54
N SER A 225 -24.46 -4.04 14.92
CA SER A 225 -25.01 -5.40 14.95
C SER A 225 -26.13 -5.52 15.98
N ASN A 226 -27.16 -6.32 15.66
CA ASN A 226 -28.18 -6.70 16.65
C ASN A 226 -27.65 -7.63 17.76
N LEU A 227 -26.41 -8.16 17.61
CA LEU A 227 -25.74 -9.03 18.58
C LEU A 227 -25.01 -8.23 19.67
N ASN A 228 -25.69 -7.28 20.30
CA ASN A 228 -25.09 -6.33 21.26
C ASN A 228 -24.26 -7.03 22.36
N GLN A 229 -24.79 -8.09 22.98
CA GLN A 229 -24.07 -8.85 24.02
C GLN A 229 -22.73 -9.41 23.54
N ARG A 230 -22.60 -9.75 22.26
CA ARG A 230 -21.35 -10.26 21.68
C ARG A 230 -20.36 -9.15 21.38
N VAL A 231 -20.87 -7.99 20.94
CA VAL A 231 -20.06 -6.78 20.78
C VAL A 231 -19.51 -6.35 22.15
N ASP A 232 -20.35 -6.32 23.17
CA ASP A 232 -19.95 -6.01 24.56
C ASP A 232 -18.83 -6.92 25.05
N LEU A 233 -18.88 -8.23 24.72
CA LEU A 233 -17.81 -9.17 25.07
C LEU A 233 -16.47 -8.82 24.40
N LEU A 234 -16.47 -8.33 23.16
CA LEU A 234 -15.25 -7.89 22.48
C LEU A 234 -14.66 -6.64 23.14
N TYR A 235 -15.51 -5.69 23.53
CA TYR A 235 -15.07 -4.47 24.21
C TYR A 235 -14.68 -4.72 25.68
N GLN A 236 -15.27 -5.72 26.34
CA GLN A 236 -14.82 -6.20 27.64
C GLN A 236 -13.43 -6.87 27.56
N ALA A 237 -13.14 -7.59 26.46
CA ALA A 237 -11.80 -8.12 26.21
C ALA A 237 -10.77 -6.98 26.01
N LEU A 238 -11.14 -5.93 25.28
CA LEU A 238 -10.33 -4.71 25.18
C LEU A 238 -10.14 -4.05 26.56
N HIS A 239 -11.19 -3.90 27.36
CA HIS A 239 -11.11 -3.35 28.72
C HIS A 239 -10.07 -4.09 29.56
N THR A 240 -10.10 -5.42 29.50
CA THR A 240 -9.19 -6.30 30.24
C THR A 240 -7.72 -6.11 29.83
N HIS A 241 -7.46 -5.65 28.61
CA HIS A 241 -6.12 -5.45 28.05
C HIS A 241 -5.81 -3.98 27.72
N TYR A 242 -6.54 -3.04 28.34
CA TYR A 242 -6.48 -1.63 27.98
C TYR A 242 -5.09 -0.99 28.18
N GLU A 243 -4.37 -1.35 29.24
CA GLU A 243 -3.03 -0.80 29.49
C GLU A 243 -2.05 -1.19 28.36
N GLN A 244 -2.07 -2.46 27.93
CA GLN A 244 -1.25 -2.92 26.80
C GLN A 244 -1.68 -2.24 25.50
N PHE A 245 -2.99 -2.03 25.31
CA PHE A 245 -3.51 -1.29 24.17
C PHE A 245 -2.99 0.13 24.12
N LYS A 246 -3.07 0.86 25.23
CA LYS A 246 -2.56 2.22 25.35
C LYS A 246 -1.06 2.26 25.07
N GLU A 247 -0.27 1.36 25.64
CA GLU A 247 1.18 1.31 25.43
C GLU A 247 1.54 1.03 23.97
N ASN A 248 0.92 0.03 23.35
CA ASN A 248 1.14 -0.33 21.95
C ASN A 248 0.78 0.84 21.02
N VAL A 249 -0.38 1.47 21.22
CA VAL A 249 -0.85 2.60 20.39
C VAL A 249 0.09 3.79 20.53
N ILE A 250 0.47 4.18 21.76
CA ILE A 250 1.35 5.34 21.97
C ILE A 250 2.72 5.10 21.32
N THR A 251 3.35 3.97 21.63
CA THR A 251 4.70 3.66 21.14
C THR A 251 4.74 3.56 19.62
N CYS A 252 3.81 2.79 19.02
CA CYS A 252 3.77 2.61 17.58
C CYS A 252 3.42 3.90 16.84
N MET A 253 2.48 4.71 17.36
CA MET A 253 2.14 5.98 16.72
C MET A 253 3.29 6.99 16.81
N GLN A 254 4.06 7.01 17.91
CA GLN A 254 5.27 7.82 18.01
C GLN A 254 6.32 7.41 16.97
N GLU A 255 6.52 6.11 16.74
CA GLU A 255 7.41 5.60 15.68
C GLU A 255 6.94 6.04 14.29
N VAL A 256 5.67 5.83 13.96
CA VAL A 256 5.08 6.20 12.65
C VAL A 256 5.23 7.69 12.39
N ILE A 257 4.92 8.53 13.37
CA ILE A 257 5.01 9.99 13.27
C ILE A 257 6.47 10.42 13.09
N SER A 258 7.39 9.83 13.86
CA SER A 258 8.83 10.12 13.77
C SER A 258 9.41 9.71 12.42
N ALA A 259 8.99 8.56 11.88
CA ALA A 259 9.38 8.07 10.57
C ALA A 259 8.72 8.84 9.42
N ARG A 260 7.68 9.64 9.70
CA ARG A 260 6.84 10.33 8.70
C ARG A 260 6.32 9.37 7.62
N SER A 261 6.06 8.13 8.01
CA SER A 261 5.75 7.05 7.09
C SER A 261 4.78 6.07 7.74
N PHE A 262 3.66 5.85 7.06
CA PHE A 262 2.69 4.80 7.39
C PHE A 262 2.98 3.54 6.57
N VAL A 263 4.25 3.20 6.36
CA VAL A 263 4.63 1.98 5.61
C VAL A 263 5.08 0.93 6.61
N GLU A 264 4.44 -0.24 6.55
CA GLU A 264 4.79 -1.38 7.40
C GLU A 264 5.20 -2.55 6.49
N SER A 265 6.41 -3.08 6.69
CA SER A 265 6.94 -4.24 5.93
C SER A 265 6.82 -4.11 4.40
N HIS A 266 7.24 -2.97 3.84
CA HIS A 266 7.28 -2.68 2.39
C HIS A 266 5.92 -2.66 1.66
N ARG A 267 4.80 -2.73 2.38
CA ARG A 267 3.48 -2.45 1.82
C ARG A 267 3.07 -1.05 2.27
N PRO A 268 2.48 -0.21 1.40
CA PRO A 268 1.82 0.99 1.88
C PRO A 268 0.78 0.55 2.90
N ALA A 269 1.02 0.86 4.17
CA ALA A 269 0.03 0.59 5.18
C ALA A 269 -1.12 1.59 5.00
N ALA A 270 -2.20 1.35 5.73
CA ALA A 270 -3.40 2.15 5.64
C ALA A 270 -3.09 3.67 5.70
N SER A 271 -3.91 4.48 5.03
CA SER A 271 -3.74 5.93 5.12
C SER A 271 -3.76 6.36 6.58
N GLY A 272 -2.98 7.38 6.95
CA GLY A 272 -2.99 7.89 8.33
C GLY A 272 -4.42 8.20 8.82
N ALA A 273 -5.27 8.74 7.94
CA ALA A 273 -6.69 8.94 8.20
C ALA A 273 -7.42 7.66 8.61
N SER A 274 -7.19 6.53 7.92
CA SER A 274 -7.80 5.25 8.28
C SER A 274 -7.39 4.80 9.67
N ILE A 275 -6.12 4.96 10.04
CA ILE A 275 -5.60 4.56 11.36
C ILE A 275 -6.27 5.39 12.46
N PHE A 276 -6.30 6.71 12.31
CA PHE A 276 -6.95 7.60 13.27
C PHE A 276 -8.45 7.34 13.38
N ASN A 277 -9.13 7.07 12.26
CA ASN A 277 -10.54 6.72 12.26
C ASN A 277 -10.78 5.42 13.05
N THR A 278 -10.02 4.36 12.79
CA THR A 278 -10.13 3.10 13.53
C THR A 278 -9.93 3.32 15.03
N LEU A 279 -8.87 4.02 15.44
CA LEU A 279 -8.59 4.30 16.85
C LEU A 279 -9.71 5.11 17.50
N THR A 280 -10.20 6.14 16.82
CA THR A 280 -11.28 7.00 17.33
C THR A 280 -12.57 6.21 17.46
N SER A 281 -12.96 5.43 16.45
CA SER A 281 -14.17 4.60 16.49
C SER A 281 -14.12 3.55 17.59
N VAL A 282 -12.97 2.88 17.78
CA VAL A 282 -12.82 1.92 18.89
C VAL A 282 -12.94 2.61 20.25
N LEU A 283 -12.30 3.76 20.43
CA LEU A 283 -12.36 4.49 21.69
C LEU A 283 -13.75 5.06 21.98
N LEU A 284 -14.45 5.55 20.95
CA LEU A 284 -15.82 6.04 21.10
C LEU A 284 -16.81 4.92 21.43
N ALA A 285 -16.66 3.75 20.82
CA ALA A 285 -17.49 2.58 21.12
C ALA A 285 -17.16 1.95 22.48
N TYR A 286 -15.99 2.23 23.04
CA TYR A 286 -15.54 1.72 24.34
C TYR A 286 -16.04 2.55 25.54
N VAL A 287 -16.30 3.85 25.35
CA VAL A 287 -16.74 4.79 26.40
C VAL A 287 -18.25 4.74 26.56
#